data_AF-A0A957ZRK8-F1
#
_entry.id   AF-A0A957ZRK8-F1
#
_cell.length_a   1.000
_cell.length_b   1.000
_cell.length_c   1.000
_cell.angle_alpha   90.00
_cell.angle_beta   90.00
_cell.angle_gamma   90.00
#
_symmetry.space_group_name_H-M   'P 1'
#
loop_
_entity.id
_entity.type
_entity.pdbx_description
1 polymer ?
#
loop_
_entity_poly.entity_id
_entity_poly.type
_entity_poly.pdbx_seq_one_letter_code
_entity_poly.pdbx_strand_id
1 'polypeptide(L)'
;PLYVTTWWALASPLWLGADYIIGNVIWRPGAIWGNGVSGALQSGMADGMLNWWYAHNLFGLWLTPMLLAGLYYLVPRITNTPLYSHTLSLISFWGMAFFYTGVGHHHLLQTPTPGWLKTIAILSSISLLIPVFAFTINILMTMRGNWEKFFTNLPLRFALTGFVFYFLVNVQGSFQAIQSFNRLTHFTNFVVAHAHLALLGAFTFLGMGLIDYIVPQVLKKPVYSSRLAEWQYWLIVIGFLGFFWALTIAGFVQGQSWLRGIPEINVVPLLRPYFMARAVFGAMIVLSGIVQAYNIYRTATVDTHALVRAELTEALSGEAEVAA
;
A
#
# COMPACT_ATOMS: atom_id res chain seq x y z
N PRO A 1 3.08 -8.11 -28.52
CA PRO A 1 2.26 -7.78 -27.32
C PRO A 1 3.14 -7.19 -26.21
N LEU A 2 2.73 -6.07 -25.60
CA LEU A 2 3.44 -5.48 -24.46
C LEU A 2 3.26 -6.36 -23.21
N TYR A 3 4.28 -6.42 -22.35
CA TYR A 3 4.21 -7.18 -21.10
C TYR A 3 3.22 -6.54 -20.11
N VAL A 4 2.60 -7.34 -19.24
CA VAL A 4 1.53 -6.91 -18.32
C VAL A 4 1.97 -5.75 -17.43
N THR A 5 3.21 -5.76 -16.93
CA THR A 5 3.79 -4.64 -16.17
C THR A 5 3.68 -3.31 -16.94
N THR A 6 3.91 -3.32 -18.25
CA THR A 6 3.86 -2.11 -19.08
C THR A 6 2.45 -1.54 -19.15
N TRP A 7 1.40 -2.37 -19.10
CA TRP A 7 0.02 -1.89 -19.10
C TRP A 7 -0.27 -1.07 -17.84
N TRP A 8 0.09 -1.61 -16.68
CA TRP A 8 -0.06 -0.93 -15.39
C TRP A 8 0.84 0.31 -15.29
N ALA A 9 2.09 0.20 -15.76
CA ALA A 9 3.06 1.28 -15.75
C ALA A 9 2.62 2.49 -16.60
N LEU A 10 1.93 2.24 -17.71
CA LEU A 10 1.38 3.27 -18.59
C LEU A 10 0.04 3.80 -18.09
N ALA A 11 -0.86 2.91 -17.63
CA ALA A 11 -2.19 3.29 -17.18
C ALA A 11 -2.14 4.23 -15.97
N SER A 12 -1.25 3.97 -15.02
CA SER A 12 -1.14 4.73 -13.78
C SER A 12 -0.96 6.25 -13.96
N PRO A 13 0.07 6.75 -14.67
CA PRO A 13 0.23 8.20 -14.88
C PRO A 13 -0.89 8.78 -15.76
N LEU A 14 -1.45 8.00 -16.70
CA LEU A 14 -2.54 8.47 -17.56
C LEU A 14 -3.84 8.68 -16.76
N TRP A 15 -4.21 7.71 -15.93
CA TRP A 15 -5.36 7.83 -15.05
C TRP A 15 -5.14 8.90 -13.99
N LEU A 16 -3.95 8.99 -13.39
CA LEU A 16 -3.60 10.09 -12.50
C LEU A 16 -3.82 11.45 -13.16
N GLY A 17 -3.38 11.62 -14.41
CA GLY A 17 -3.55 12.86 -15.15
C GLY A 17 -5.03 13.24 -15.31
N ALA A 18 -5.86 12.28 -15.72
CA ALA A 18 -7.31 12.49 -15.85
C ALA A 18 -7.97 12.79 -14.49
N ASP A 19 -7.68 11.99 -13.46
CA ASP A 19 -8.23 12.15 -12.12
C ASP A 19 -7.83 13.48 -11.51
N TYR A 20 -6.57 13.90 -11.67
CA TYR A 20 -6.06 15.17 -11.15
C TYR A 20 -6.76 16.36 -11.79
N ILE A 21 -6.92 16.36 -13.11
CA ILE A 21 -7.65 17.38 -13.87
C ILE A 21 -9.09 17.50 -13.32
N ILE A 22 -9.75 16.37 -13.11
CA ILE A 22 -11.15 16.33 -12.70
C ILE A 22 -11.33 16.71 -11.23
N GLY A 23 -10.56 16.10 -10.34
CA GLY A 23 -10.64 16.31 -8.90
C GLY A 23 -10.27 17.72 -8.45
N ASN A 24 -9.34 18.38 -9.15
CA ASN A 24 -8.96 19.76 -8.85
C ASN A 24 -9.83 20.80 -9.58
N VAL A 25 -10.87 20.36 -10.31
CA VAL A 25 -11.82 21.24 -11.02
C VAL A 25 -11.06 22.25 -11.90
N ILE A 26 -10.04 21.79 -12.64
CA ILE A 26 -9.09 22.72 -13.27
C ILE A 26 -9.73 23.61 -14.37
N TRP A 27 -10.90 23.23 -14.87
CA TRP A 27 -11.70 24.05 -15.79
C TRP A 27 -12.35 25.27 -15.11
N ARG A 28 -12.27 25.39 -13.78
CA ARG A 28 -12.70 26.57 -12.99
C ARG A 28 -11.55 27.07 -12.10
N PRO A 29 -10.50 27.69 -12.67
CA PRO A 29 -9.29 28.09 -11.95
C PRO A 29 -9.50 29.36 -11.10
N GLY A 30 -10.67 29.54 -10.45
CA GLY A 30 -11.25 30.81 -9.98
C GLY A 30 -10.40 31.76 -9.11
N ALA A 31 -9.19 31.35 -8.68
CA ALA A 31 -8.22 32.19 -7.97
C ALA A 31 -6.88 32.41 -8.71
N ILE A 32 -6.62 31.78 -9.86
CA ILE A 32 -5.41 32.07 -10.65
C ILE A 32 -5.55 33.44 -11.36
N TRP A 33 -6.79 33.90 -11.59
CA TRP A 33 -7.08 35.14 -12.33
C TRP A 33 -8.19 36.04 -11.70
N GLY A 34 -8.64 35.80 -10.46
CA GLY A 34 -9.73 36.58 -9.84
C GLY A 34 -10.01 36.30 -8.35
N ASN A 35 -11.04 36.95 -7.79
CA ASN A 35 -11.42 36.92 -6.36
C ASN A 35 -12.33 35.73 -5.95
N GLY A 36 -12.33 34.61 -6.70
CA GLY A 36 -13.20 33.46 -6.45
C GLY A 36 -12.53 32.35 -5.63
N VAL A 37 -13.34 31.47 -5.02
CA VAL A 37 -12.84 30.21 -4.42
C VAL A 37 -12.41 29.28 -5.57
N SER A 38 -11.11 29.04 -5.71
CA SER A 38 -10.56 28.10 -6.70
C SER A 38 -10.75 26.65 -6.27
N GLY A 39 -10.98 25.76 -7.23
CA GLY A 39 -10.88 24.31 -7.00
C GLY A 39 -12.06 23.65 -6.27
N ALA A 40 -13.23 24.30 -6.22
CA ALA A 40 -14.43 23.73 -5.61
C ALA A 40 -15.69 23.93 -6.47
N LEU A 41 -16.61 22.96 -6.39
CA LEU A 41 -17.95 23.09 -6.94
C LEU A 41 -18.81 24.02 -6.06
N GLN A 42 -19.88 24.58 -6.63
CA GLN A 42 -20.76 25.53 -5.92
C GLN A 42 -21.57 24.87 -4.77
N SER A 43 -21.84 23.57 -4.87
CA SER A 43 -22.58 22.81 -3.86
C SER A 43 -21.61 21.97 -3.05
N GLY A 44 -21.62 22.13 -1.72
CA GLY A 44 -20.77 21.34 -0.82
C GLY A 44 -21.02 19.83 -0.91
N MET A 45 -22.24 19.40 -1.26
CA MET A 45 -22.54 17.98 -1.50
C MET A 45 -21.89 17.50 -2.81
N ALA A 46 -22.02 18.27 -3.89
CA ALA A 46 -21.40 17.93 -5.17
C ALA A 46 -19.87 17.93 -5.04
N ASP A 47 -19.32 18.89 -4.31
CA ASP A 47 -17.89 19.00 -4.03
C ASP A 47 -17.39 17.81 -3.20
N GLY A 48 -18.12 17.42 -2.14
CA GLY A 48 -17.79 16.23 -1.36
C GLY A 48 -17.84 14.93 -2.16
N MET A 49 -18.81 14.80 -3.06
CA MET A 49 -18.92 13.66 -3.98
C MET A 49 -17.74 13.59 -4.96
N LEU A 50 -17.38 14.72 -5.57
CA LEU A 50 -16.24 14.81 -6.48
C LEU A 50 -14.93 14.56 -5.74
N ASN A 51 -14.77 15.12 -4.55
CA ASN A 51 -13.59 14.94 -3.71
C ASN A 51 -13.37 13.46 -3.39
N TRP A 52 -14.41 12.71 -3.01
CA TRP A 52 -14.24 11.28 -2.71
C TRP A 52 -14.12 10.40 -3.95
N TRP A 53 -14.72 10.78 -5.07
CA TRP A 53 -14.39 10.17 -6.36
C TRP A 53 -12.89 10.34 -6.68
N TYR A 54 -12.37 11.56 -6.56
CA TYR A 54 -10.97 11.87 -6.84
C TYR A 54 -10.02 11.20 -5.85
N ALA A 55 -10.21 11.43 -4.56
CA ALA A 55 -9.32 10.93 -3.52
C ALA A 55 -9.24 9.41 -3.52
N HIS A 56 -10.35 8.70 -3.79
CA HIS A 56 -10.32 7.24 -3.86
C HIS A 56 -9.62 6.74 -5.13
N ASN A 57 -9.88 7.36 -6.28
CA ASN A 57 -9.21 7.01 -7.54
C ASN A 57 -7.71 7.34 -7.52
N LEU A 58 -7.26 8.33 -6.73
CA LEU A 58 -5.83 8.57 -6.49
C LEU A 58 -5.12 7.33 -5.92
N PHE A 59 -5.74 6.59 -5.01
CA PHE A 59 -5.15 5.34 -4.51
C PHE A 59 -5.33 4.18 -5.51
N GLY A 60 -6.47 4.13 -6.19
CA GLY A 60 -6.87 3.02 -7.03
C GLY A 60 -6.39 2.97 -8.45
N LEU A 61 -6.21 4.14 -9.05
CA LEU A 61 -5.85 4.32 -10.45
C LEU A 61 -4.46 4.92 -10.61
N TRP A 62 -3.85 5.42 -9.54
CA TRP A 62 -2.42 5.75 -9.53
C TRP A 62 -1.59 4.74 -8.74
N LEU A 63 -1.70 4.74 -7.41
CA LEU A 63 -0.81 3.95 -6.56
C LEU A 63 -0.98 2.44 -6.75
N THR A 64 -2.22 1.96 -6.81
CA THR A 64 -2.50 0.52 -6.97
C THR A 64 -1.93 -0.04 -8.27
N PRO A 65 -2.13 0.59 -9.45
CA PRO A 65 -1.44 0.22 -10.68
C PRO A 65 0.08 0.18 -10.56
N MET A 66 0.71 1.14 -9.87
CA MET A 66 2.16 1.09 -9.62
C MET A 66 2.55 -0.12 -8.78
N LEU A 67 1.75 -0.45 -7.77
CA LEU A 67 1.98 -1.63 -6.94
C LEU A 67 1.88 -2.92 -7.75
N LEU A 68 0.85 -3.04 -8.59
CA LEU A 68 0.65 -4.21 -9.45
C LEU A 68 1.76 -4.30 -10.48
N ALA A 69 2.18 -3.19 -11.09
CA ALA A 69 3.32 -3.15 -12.01
C ALA A 69 4.60 -3.70 -11.33
N GLY A 70 4.89 -3.21 -10.12
CA GLY A 70 6.03 -3.65 -9.32
C GLY A 70 6.01 -5.14 -9.04
N LEU A 71 4.87 -5.70 -8.62
CA LEU A 71 4.73 -7.14 -8.34
C LEU A 71 4.76 -8.00 -9.60
N TYR A 72 4.09 -7.59 -10.67
CA TYR A 72 4.13 -8.27 -11.97
C TYR A 72 5.53 -8.30 -12.58
N TYR A 73 6.39 -7.35 -12.22
CA TYR A 73 7.79 -7.36 -12.64
C TYR A 73 8.66 -8.18 -11.69
N LEU A 74 8.65 -7.82 -10.41
CA LEU A 74 9.61 -8.31 -9.42
C LEU A 74 9.47 -9.80 -9.16
N VAL A 75 8.23 -10.30 -9.05
CA VAL A 75 7.98 -11.71 -8.72
C VAL A 75 8.52 -12.63 -9.83
N PRO A 76 8.06 -12.59 -11.09
CA PRO A 76 8.61 -13.41 -12.18
C PRO A 76 10.13 -13.24 -12.36
N ARG A 77 10.63 -12.02 -12.16
CA ARG A 77 12.04 -11.70 -12.38
C ARG A 77 12.95 -12.37 -11.34
N ILE A 78 12.59 -12.37 -10.07
CA ILE A 78 13.38 -13.00 -9.00
C ILE A 78 13.15 -14.52 -8.95
N THR A 79 11.93 -14.98 -9.21
CA THR A 79 11.65 -16.41 -9.28
C THR A 79 12.23 -17.07 -10.53
N ASN A 80 12.51 -16.30 -11.58
CA ASN A 80 12.84 -16.79 -12.91
C ASN A 80 11.79 -17.77 -13.43
N THR A 81 10.52 -17.47 -13.14
CA THR A 81 9.37 -18.26 -13.59
C THR A 81 8.51 -17.43 -14.55
N PRO A 82 7.91 -18.05 -15.58
CA PRO A 82 6.95 -17.34 -16.42
C PRO A 82 5.73 -16.94 -15.58
N LEU A 83 5.11 -15.82 -15.95
CA LEU A 83 3.86 -15.39 -15.33
C LEU A 83 2.78 -16.46 -15.54
N TYR A 84 2.08 -16.81 -14.47
CA TYR A 84 1.15 -17.95 -14.48
C TYR A 84 0.02 -17.82 -15.51
N SER A 85 -0.68 -16.69 -15.57
CA SER A 85 -1.82 -16.54 -16.48
C SER A 85 -1.94 -15.13 -17.06
N HIS A 86 -1.87 -15.07 -18.39
CA HIS A 86 -2.17 -13.83 -19.13
C HIS A 86 -3.65 -13.45 -19.03
N THR A 87 -4.57 -14.43 -19.06
CA THR A 87 -6.02 -14.20 -18.94
C THR A 87 -6.38 -13.60 -17.57
N LEU A 88 -5.82 -14.11 -16.48
CA LEU A 88 -6.04 -13.50 -15.16
C LEU A 88 -5.49 -12.06 -15.09
N SER A 89 -4.41 -11.77 -15.82
CA SER A 89 -3.88 -10.41 -15.94
C SER A 89 -4.84 -9.47 -16.66
N LEU A 90 -5.50 -9.94 -17.72
CA LEU A 90 -6.54 -9.17 -18.42
C LEU A 90 -7.75 -8.90 -17.52
N ILE A 91 -8.23 -9.92 -16.81
CA ILE A 91 -9.35 -9.77 -15.86
C ILE A 91 -8.99 -8.78 -14.75
N SER A 92 -7.78 -8.89 -14.21
CA SER A 92 -7.29 -7.97 -13.19
C SER A 92 -7.21 -6.53 -13.72
N PHE A 93 -6.56 -6.32 -14.87
CA PHE A 93 -6.34 -5.00 -15.44
C PHE A 93 -7.64 -4.28 -15.82
N TRP A 94 -8.46 -4.90 -16.66
CA TRP A 94 -9.70 -4.29 -17.13
C TRP A 94 -10.79 -4.27 -16.05
N GLY A 95 -10.80 -5.28 -15.17
CA GLY A 95 -11.68 -5.30 -14.02
C GLY A 95 -11.38 -4.16 -13.05
N MET A 96 -10.11 -3.88 -12.74
CA MET A 96 -9.74 -2.72 -11.91
C MET A 96 -10.17 -1.42 -12.58
N ALA A 97 -9.81 -1.22 -13.86
CA ALA A 97 -10.16 0.00 -14.58
C ALA A 97 -11.68 0.28 -14.56
N PHE A 98 -12.49 -0.77 -14.73
CA PHE A 98 -13.94 -0.64 -14.72
C PHE A 98 -14.52 -0.42 -13.33
N PHE A 99 -14.22 -1.31 -12.36
CA PHE A 99 -14.88 -1.29 -11.06
C PHE A 99 -14.39 -0.16 -10.16
N TYR A 100 -13.10 0.20 -10.19
CA TYR A 100 -12.51 1.12 -9.21
C TYR A 100 -13.08 2.55 -9.32
N THR A 101 -13.37 3.00 -10.55
CA THR A 101 -13.87 4.37 -10.81
C THR A 101 -15.14 4.72 -10.03
N GLY A 102 -16.01 3.74 -9.78
CA GLY A 102 -17.28 3.91 -9.06
C GLY A 102 -17.19 3.80 -7.53
N VAL A 103 -16.03 3.44 -6.97
CA VAL A 103 -15.92 3.05 -5.55
C VAL A 103 -15.98 4.25 -4.60
N GLY A 104 -15.51 5.43 -5.01
CA GLY A 104 -15.28 6.57 -4.11
C GLY A 104 -16.48 6.98 -3.25
N HIS A 105 -17.72 6.81 -3.73
CA HIS A 105 -18.91 7.16 -2.93
C HIS A 105 -19.12 6.27 -1.69
N HIS A 106 -18.34 5.20 -1.48
CA HIS A 106 -18.37 4.42 -0.25
C HIS A 106 -17.89 5.21 1.00
N HIS A 107 -17.26 6.37 0.81
CA HIS A 107 -16.89 7.31 1.88
C HIS A 107 -18.07 8.15 2.35
N LEU A 108 -19.18 8.13 1.60
CA LEU A 108 -20.34 9.00 1.80
C LEU A 108 -21.60 8.21 2.17
N LEU A 109 -21.47 6.95 2.58
CA LEU A 109 -22.61 6.06 2.83
C LEU A 109 -23.56 6.56 3.92
N GLN A 110 -23.02 7.21 4.95
CA GLN A 110 -23.82 7.77 6.06
C GLN A 110 -24.27 9.22 5.84
N THR A 111 -23.98 9.80 4.67
CA THR A 111 -24.32 11.19 4.34
C THR A 111 -25.64 11.26 3.55
N PRO A 112 -26.28 12.44 3.39
CA PRO A 112 -27.52 12.56 2.62
C PRO A 112 -27.33 12.52 1.09
N THR A 113 -26.29 11.83 0.59
CA THR A 113 -26.07 11.62 -0.85
C THR A 113 -27.14 10.72 -1.46
N PRO A 114 -27.41 10.85 -2.79
CA PRO A 114 -28.41 10.04 -3.48
C PRO A 114 -28.21 8.53 -3.28
N GLY A 115 -29.28 7.81 -2.97
CA GLY A 115 -29.22 6.37 -2.67
C GLY A 115 -28.65 5.52 -3.81
N TRP A 116 -28.93 5.88 -5.07
CA TRP A 116 -28.42 5.15 -6.23
C TRP A 116 -26.88 5.21 -6.34
N LEU A 117 -26.26 6.34 -5.96
CA LEU A 117 -24.80 6.47 -5.92
C LEU A 117 -24.18 5.58 -4.85
N LYS A 118 -24.84 5.48 -3.68
CA LYS A 118 -24.42 4.57 -2.62
C LYS A 118 -24.47 3.12 -3.11
N THR A 119 -25.54 2.73 -3.79
CA THR A 119 -25.68 1.39 -4.36
C THR A 119 -24.59 1.08 -5.36
N ILE A 120 -24.30 2.00 -6.30
CA ILE A 120 -23.20 1.84 -7.26
C ILE A 120 -21.88 1.63 -6.52
N ALA A 121 -21.55 2.48 -5.55
CA ALA A 121 -20.29 2.34 -4.81
C ALA A 121 -20.18 1.04 -4.02
N ILE A 122 -21.26 0.58 -3.40
CA ILE A 122 -21.28 -0.72 -2.68
C ILE A 122 -21.00 -1.85 -3.67
N LEU A 123 -21.72 -1.88 -4.80
CA LEU A 123 -21.55 -2.91 -5.82
C LEU A 123 -20.14 -2.87 -6.43
N SER A 124 -19.66 -1.70 -6.83
CA SER A 124 -18.30 -1.51 -7.32
C SER A 124 -17.25 -1.96 -6.32
N SER A 125 -17.41 -1.64 -5.02
CA SER A 125 -16.48 -2.03 -3.96
C SER A 125 -16.38 -3.55 -3.82
N ILE A 126 -17.52 -4.24 -3.78
CA ILE A 126 -17.57 -5.69 -3.65
C ILE A 126 -17.05 -6.36 -4.93
N SER A 127 -17.46 -5.86 -6.10
CA SER A 127 -17.01 -6.37 -7.39
C SER A 127 -15.52 -6.17 -7.62
N LEU A 128 -14.88 -5.21 -6.94
CA LEU A 128 -13.42 -5.03 -6.96
C LEU A 128 -12.66 -6.27 -6.45
N LEU A 129 -13.31 -7.12 -5.65
CA LEU A 129 -12.71 -8.40 -5.25
C LEU A 129 -12.41 -9.29 -6.46
N ILE A 130 -13.19 -9.24 -7.54
CA ILE A 130 -12.97 -10.06 -8.74
C ILE A 130 -11.57 -9.82 -9.33
N PRO A 131 -11.18 -8.59 -9.74
CA PRO A 131 -9.84 -8.35 -10.25
C PRO A 131 -8.73 -8.53 -9.20
N VAL A 132 -9.03 -8.30 -7.91
CA VAL A 132 -8.07 -8.53 -6.82
C VAL A 132 -7.77 -10.02 -6.67
N PHE A 133 -8.78 -10.90 -6.65
CA PHE A 133 -8.57 -12.35 -6.60
C PHE A 133 -7.88 -12.85 -7.86
N ALA A 134 -8.22 -12.33 -9.04
CA ALA A 134 -7.53 -12.67 -10.28
C ALA A 134 -6.03 -12.35 -10.21
N PHE A 135 -5.68 -11.16 -9.71
CA PHE A 135 -4.29 -10.77 -9.45
C PHE A 135 -3.61 -11.68 -8.43
N THR A 136 -4.26 -11.89 -7.27
CA THR A 136 -3.74 -12.71 -6.17
C THR A 136 -3.42 -14.12 -6.61
N ILE A 137 -4.34 -14.79 -7.30
CA ILE A 137 -4.12 -16.15 -7.83
C ILE A 137 -2.93 -16.15 -8.80
N ASN A 138 -2.83 -15.14 -9.66
CA ASN A 138 -1.75 -15.04 -10.63
C ASN A 138 -0.37 -14.93 -9.97
N ILE A 139 -0.23 -14.08 -8.95
CA ILE A 139 1.02 -13.94 -8.18
C ILE A 139 1.34 -15.21 -7.39
N LEU A 140 0.37 -15.77 -6.66
CA LEU A 140 0.57 -16.98 -5.86
C LEU A 140 0.99 -18.18 -6.73
N MET A 141 0.36 -18.35 -7.88
CA MET A 141 0.70 -19.43 -8.80
C MET A 141 2.02 -19.20 -9.53
N THR A 142 2.42 -17.95 -9.77
CA THR A 142 3.75 -17.62 -10.30
C THR A 142 4.87 -17.94 -9.30
N MET A 143 4.59 -17.79 -7.99
CA MET A 143 5.48 -18.17 -6.90
C MET A 143 5.55 -19.69 -6.64
N ARG A 144 4.70 -20.50 -7.29
CA ARG A 144 4.62 -21.95 -7.03
C ARG A 144 5.99 -22.61 -7.20
N GLY A 145 6.42 -23.36 -6.19
CA GLY A 145 7.73 -24.04 -6.18
C GLY A 145 8.94 -23.14 -5.92
N ASN A 146 8.73 -21.85 -5.58
CA ASN A 146 9.80 -20.89 -5.28
C ASN A 146 9.62 -20.22 -3.90
N TRP A 147 8.82 -20.81 -3.02
CA TRP A 147 8.49 -20.21 -1.72
C TRP A 147 9.71 -20.11 -0.79
N GLU A 148 10.77 -20.92 -0.99
CA GLU A 148 12.01 -20.72 -0.23
C GLU A 148 12.64 -19.34 -0.45
N LYS A 149 12.40 -18.73 -1.62
CA LYS A 149 12.91 -17.38 -1.94
C LYS A 149 12.30 -16.28 -1.07
N PHE A 150 11.16 -16.52 -0.42
CA PHE A 150 10.65 -15.61 0.60
C PHE A 150 11.65 -15.46 1.76
N PHE A 151 12.32 -16.54 2.15
CA PHE A 151 13.27 -16.53 3.25
C PHE A 151 14.69 -16.12 2.81
N THR A 152 15.06 -16.36 1.56
CA THR A 152 16.44 -16.09 1.09
C THR A 152 16.59 -14.78 0.32
N ASN A 153 15.52 -14.23 -0.26
CA ASN A 153 15.57 -12.99 -1.03
C ASN A 153 14.78 -11.87 -0.34
N LEU A 154 15.49 -10.95 0.29
CA LEU A 154 14.89 -9.90 1.09
C LEU A 154 14.01 -8.91 0.29
N PRO A 155 14.43 -8.40 -0.89
CA PRO A 155 13.55 -7.57 -1.72
C PRO A 155 12.23 -8.26 -2.09
N LEU A 156 12.29 -9.56 -2.44
CA LEU A 156 11.09 -10.36 -2.71
C LEU A 156 10.24 -10.52 -1.45
N ARG A 157 10.86 -10.74 -0.29
CA ARG A 157 10.16 -10.83 1.01
C ARG A 157 9.36 -9.57 1.29
N PHE A 158 9.97 -8.39 1.13
CA PHE A 158 9.29 -7.10 1.24
C PHE A 158 8.10 -7.00 0.29
N ALA A 159 8.30 -7.32 -0.99
CA ALA A 159 7.25 -7.25 -1.98
C ALA A 159 6.09 -8.21 -1.70
N LEU A 160 6.38 -9.45 -1.28
CA LEU A 160 5.37 -10.44 -0.92
C LEU A 160 4.62 -10.07 0.37
N THR A 161 5.28 -9.46 1.35
CA THR A 161 4.62 -8.91 2.52
C THR A 161 3.68 -7.76 2.13
N GLY A 162 4.12 -6.85 1.26
CA GLY A 162 3.27 -5.80 0.69
C GLY A 162 2.09 -6.35 -0.12
N PHE A 163 2.31 -7.42 -0.88
CA PHE A 163 1.26 -8.15 -1.60
C PHE A 163 0.19 -8.73 -0.66
N VAL A 164 0.59 -9.31 0.48
CA VAL A 164 -0.36 -9.83 1.47
C VAL A 164 -1.20 -8.69 2.05
N PHE A 165 -0.56 -7.58 2.44
CA PHE A 165 -1.30 -6.42 2.95
C PHE A 165 -2.18 -5.77 1.87
N TYR A 166 -1.76 -5.76 0.61
CA TYR A 166 -2.60 -5.36 -0.52
C TYR A 166 -3.87 -6.23 -0.62
N PHE A 167 -3.73 -7.55 -0.53
CA PHE A 167 -4.91 -8.42 -0.52
C PHE A 167 -5.82 -8.11 0.67
N LEU A 168 -5.26 -7.99 1.87
CA LEU A 168 -6.01 -7.71 3.09
C LEU A 168 -6.74 -6.36 3.05
N VAL A 169 -6.12 -5.30 2.51
CA VAL A 169 -6.77 -3.98 2.44
C VAL A 169 -7.95 -3.97 1.49
N ASN A 170 -7.87 -4.70 0.38
CA ASN A 170 -8.99 -4.79 -0.57
C ASN A 170 -10.17 -5.58 0.02
N VAL A 171 -9.89 -6.67 0.73
CA VAL A 171 -10.91 -7.43 1.47
C VAL A 171 -11.54 -6.56 2.56
N GLN A 172 -10.73 -5.93 3.40
CA GLN A 172 -11.22 -5.03 4.46
C GLN A 172 -12.04 -3.86 3.90
N GLY A 173 -11.56 -3.22 2.82
CA GLY A 173 -12.25 -2.11 2.15
C GLY A 173 -13.61 -2.51 1.60
N SER A 174 -13.72 -3.72 1.05
CA SER A 174 -15.00 -4.27 0.58
C SER A 174 -16.02 -4.42 1.71
N PHE A 175 -15.58 -4.87 2.89
CA PHE A 175 -16.44 -4.89 4.09
C PHE A 175 -16.80 -3.48 4.56
N GLN A 176 -15.86 -2.54 4.55
CA GLN A 176 -16.11 -1.13 4.91
C GLN A 176 -17.05 -0.39 3.98
N ALA A 177 -17.22 -0.88 2.75
CA ALA A 177 -18.21 -0.36 1.84
C ALA A 177 -19.63 -0.83 2.15
N ILE A 178 -19.83 -1.84 3.00
CA ILE A 178 -21.18 -2.29 3.40
C ILE A 178 -21.74 -1.32 4.43
N GLN A 179 -22.95 -0.79 4.20
CA GLN A 179 -23.54 0.26 5.05
C GLN A 179 -23.57 -0.09 6.54
N SER A 180 -23.88 -1.33 6.90
CA SER A 180 -23.94 -1.78 8.30
C SER A 180 -22.58 -1.73 8.99
N PHE A 181 -21.53 -2.20 8.32
CA PHE A 181 -20.17 -2.15 8.85
C PHE A 181 -19.59 -0.74 8.81
N ASN A 182 -19.90 0.02 7.76
CA ASN A 182 -19.56 1.43 7.64
C ASN A 182 -20.18 2.25 8.78
N ARG A 183 -21.43 2.01 9.16
CA ARG A 183 -22.08 2.70 10.29
C ARG A 183 -21.31 2.55 11.61
N LEU A 184 -20.66 1.40 11.82
CA LEU A 184 -19.83 1.15 13.00
C LEU A 184 -18.44 1.81 12.89
N THR A 185 -17.84 1.79 11.70
CA THR A 185 -16.42 2.12 11.51
C THR A 185 -16.16 3.52 10.98
N HIS A 186 -17.15 4.15 10.34
CA HIS A 186 -17.03 5.49 9.78
C HIS A 186 -16.77 6.54 10.86
N PHE A 187 -15.91 7.52 10.55
CA PHE A 187 -15.36 8.50 11.50
C PHE A 187 -14.56 7.95 12.70
N THR A 188 -14.28 6.65 12.74
CA THR A 188 -13.44 6.05 13.79
C THR A 188 -12.00 5.84 13.34
N ASN A 189 -11.13 5.53 14.29
CA ASN A 189 -9.74 5.11 14.03
C ASN A 189 -9.62 3.84 13.16
N PHE A 190 -10.69 3.08 12.94
CA PHE A 190 -10.69 1.93 12.04
C PHE A 190 -10.42 2.35 10.59
N VAL A 191 -10.99 3.48 10.14
CA VAL A 191 -10.74 4.02 8.79
C VAL A 191 -9.29 4.48 8.65
N VAL A 192 -8.71 5.04 9.73
CA VAL A 192 -7.30 5.41 9.76
C VAL A 192 -6.41 4.15 9.66
N ALA A 193 -6.75 3.08 10.39
CA ALA A 193 -6.05 1.80 10.29
C ALA A 193 -6.07 1.24 8.86
N HIS A 194 -7.25 1.24 8.23
CA HIS A 194 -7.43 0.82 6.84
C HIS A 194 -6.56 1.63 5.86
N ALA A 195 -6.57 2.96 5.97
CA ALA A 195 -5.75 3.82 5.12
C ALA A 195 -4.24 3.50 5.25
N HIS A 196 -3.77 3.20 6.47
CA HIS A 196 -2.38 2.79 6.69
C HIS A 196 -2.10 1.35 6.27
N LEU A 197 -3.10 0.45 6.25
CA LEU A 197 -2.95 -0.88 5.65
C LEU A 197 -2.66 -0.79 4.15
N ALA A 198 -3.25 0.18 3.44
CA ALA A 198 -2.86 0.50 2.08
C ALA A 198 -1.47 1.15 2.02
N LEU A 199 -1.31 2.33 2.65
CA LEU A 199 -0.10 3.15 2.51
C LEU A 199 1.16 2.52 3.11
N LEU A 200 1.10 2.11 4.37
CA LEU A 200 2.24 1.51 5.06
C LEU A 200 2.31 0.02 4.80
N GLY A 201 1.20 -0.71 4.89
CA GLY A 201 1.18 -2.16 4.70
C GLY A 201 1.48 -2.58 3.26
N ALA A 202 0.78 -2.03 2.27
CA ALA A 202 0.97 -2.46 0.88
C ALA A 202 2.07 -1.66 0.16
N PHE A 203 1.88 -0.34 0.03
CA PHE A 203 2.73 0.50 -0.82
C PHE A 203 4.14 0.69 -0.26
N THR A 204 4.28 0.94 1.05
CA THR A 204 5.61 1.15 1.65
C THR A 204 6.44 -0.12 1.63
N PHE A 205 5.89 -1.28 1.98
CA PHE A 205 6.63 -2.55 1.88
C PHE A 205 7.11 -2.84 0.46
N LEU A 206 6.24 -2.70 -0.54
CA LEU A 206 6.66 -2.88 -1.93
C LEU A 206 7.71 -1.83 -2.32
N GLY A 207 7.50 -0.56 -1.99
CA GLY A 207 8.42 0.53 -2.31
C GLY A 207 9.81 0.29 -1.73
N MET A 208 9.88 -0.09 -0.46
CA MET A 208 11.14 -0.46 0.19
C MET A 208 11.81 -1.65 -0.49
N GLY A 209 11.04 -2.71 -0.81
CA GLY A 209 11.57 -3.87 -1.53
C GLY A 209 12.07 -3.54 -2.94
N LEU A 210 11.38 -2.67 -3.67
CA LEU A 210 11.81 -2.20 -4.99
C LEU A 210 13.09 -1.37 -4.92
N ILE A 211 13.21 -0.49 -3.92
CA ILE A 211 14.43 0.29 -3.69
C ILE A 211 15.60 -0.66 -3.41
N ASP A 212 15.44 -1.61 -2.49
CA ASP A 212 16.46 -2.59 -2.13
C ASP A 212 16.82 -3.54 -3.28
N TYR A 213 15.90 -3.74 -4.22
CA TYR A 213 16.16 -4.47 -5.46
C TYR A 213 16.93 -3.63 -6.49
N ILE A 214 16.51 -2.38 -6.72
CA ILE A 214 16.98 -1.55 -7.84
C ILE A 214 18.34 -0.91 -7.52
N VAL A 215 18.53 -0.38 -6.32
CA VAL A 215 19.73 0.38 -5.95
C VAL A 215 21.03 -0.41 -6.17
N PRO A 216 21.17 -1.65 -5.67
CA PRO A 216 22.39 -2.45 -5.88
C PRO A 216 22.68 -2.71 -7.37
N GLN A 217 21.62 -2.88 -8.18
CA GLN A 217 21.76 -3.14 -9.62
C GLN A 217 22.20 -1.90 -10.39
N VAL A 218 21.63 -0.74 -10.09
CA VAL A 218 22.01 0.54 -10.70
C VAL A 218 23.45 0.90 -10.34
N LEU A 219 23.83 0.72 -9.06
CA LEU A 219 25.17 1.02 -8.58
C LEU A 219 26.20 -0.06 -8.97
N LYS A 220 25.76 -1.24 -9.43
CA LYS A 220 26.60 -2.43 -9.67
C LYS A 220 27.47 -2.78 -8.46
N LYS A 221 26.87 -2.67 -7.28
CA LYS A 221 27.53 -2.85 -5.98
C LYS A 221 26.68 -3.78 -5.10
N PRO A 222 27.29 -4.68 -4.31
CA PRO A 222 26.56 -5.35 -3.25
C PRO A 222 26.09 -4.32 -2.23
N VAL A 223 24.98 -4.63 -1.56
CA VAL A 223 24.43 -3.83 -0.46
C VAL A 223 25.47 -3.72 0.67
N TYR A 224 25.55 -2.56 1.31
CA TYR A 224 26.51 -2.30 2.38
C TYR A 224 26.38 -3.27 3.56
N SER A 225 25.17 -3.56 4.02
CA SER A 225 24.95 -4.56 5.08
C SER A 225 23.63 -5.30 4.93
N SER A 226 23.71 -6.61 4.73
CA SER A 226 22.54 -7.50 4.73
C SER A 226 21.88 -7.58 6.11
N ARG A 227 22.66 -7.45 7.18
CA ARG A 227 22.15 -7.45 8.57
C ARG A 227 21.30 -6.21 8.85
N LEU A 228 21.71 -5.03 8.37
CA LEU A 228 20.90 -3.81 8.50
C LEU A 228 19.59 -3.93 7.70
N ALA A 229 19.63 -4.56 6.53
CA ALA A 229 18.43 -4.78 5.73
C ALA A 229 17.43 -5.73 6.43
N GLU A 230 17.91 -6.77 7.11
CA GLU A 230 17.06 -7.63 7.95
C GLU A 230 16.47 -6.87 9.16
N TRP A 231 17.26 -6.02 9.82
CA TRP A 231 16.74 -5.13 10.87
C TRP A 231 15.67 -4.18 10.37
N GLN A 232 15.89 -3.54 9.22
CA GLN A 232 14.91 -2.69 8.54
C GLN A 232 13.60 -3.46 8.34
N TYR A 233 13.65 -4.70 7.82
CA TYR A 233 12.47 -5.53 7.59
C TYR A 233 11.69 -5.79 8.89
N TRP A 234 12.35 -6.25 9.95
CA TRP A 234 11.66 -6.55 11.20
C TRP A 234 11.13 -5.30 11.92
N LEU A 235 11.85 -4.18 11.86
CA LEU A 235 11.39 -2.90 12.41
C LEU A 235 10.08 -2.45 11.77
N ILE A 236 9.96 -2.52 10.43
CA ILE A 236 8.71 -2.13 9.77
C ILE A 236 7.62 -3.17 9.94
N VAL A 237 7.91 -4.48 9.96
CA VAL A 237 6.88 -5.51 10.21
C VAL A 237 6.26 -5.35 11.59
N ILE A 238 7.08 -5.28 12.63
CA ILE A 238 6.59 -5.16 14.01
C ILE A 238 5.94 -3.79 14.21
N GLY A 239 6.58 -2.72 13.72
CA GLY A 239 6.03 -1.37 13.76
C GLY A 239 4.67 -1.28 13.06
N PHE A 240 4.55 -1.81 11.85
CA PHE A 240 3.30 -1.75 11.11
C PHE A 240 2.19 -2.58 11.76
N LEU A 241 2.47 -3.82 12.18
CA LEU A 241 1.47 -4.67 12.82
C LEU A 241 0.95 -4.06 14.14
N GLY A 242 1.85 -3.55 14.97
CA GLY A 242 1.46 -2.89 16.22
C GLY A 242 0.66 -1.59 15.98
N PHE A 243 1.08 -0.79 15.00
CA PHE A 243 0.35 0.42 14.59
C PHE A 243 -1.06 0.09 14.08
N PHE A 244 -1.17 -0.88 13.17
CA PHE A 244 -2.41 -1.27 12.53
C PHE A 244 -3.42 -1.80 13.55
N TRP A 245 -3.00 -2.72 14.43
CA TRP A 245 -3.89 -3.30 15.43
C TRP A 245 -4.28 -2.29 16.51
N ALA A 246 -3.37 -1.41 16.95
CA ALA A 246 -3.71 -0.35 17.90
C ALA A 246 -4.86 0.52 17.39
N LEU A 247 -4.80 0.98 16.13
CA LEU A 247 -5.85 1.79 15.52
C LEU A 247 -7.12 1.00 15.20
N THR A 248 -6.98 -0.27 14.79
CA THR A 248 -8.13 -1.14 14.51
C THR A 248 -8.97 -1.34 15.76
N ILE A 249 -8.33 -1.65 16.90
CA ILE A 249 -9.01 -1.83 18.17
C ILE A 249 -9.59 -0.49 18.67
N ALA A 250 -8.82 0.60 18.61
CA ALA A 250 -9.31 1.94 18.95
C ALA A 250 -10.56 2.31 18.15
N GLY A 251 -10.59 1.96 16.86
CA GLY A 251 -11.74 2.18 15.99
C GLY A 251 -12.99 1.44 16.43
N PHE A 252 -12.86 0.16 16.82
CA PHE A 252 -13.98 -0.61 17.36
C PHE A 252 -14.44 -0.09 18.73
N VAL A 253 -13.52 0.29 19.62
CA VAL A 253 -13.87 0.90 20.92
C VAL A 253 -14.67 2.19 20.69
N GLN A 254 -14.19 3.04 19.79
CA GLN A 254 -14.84 4.30 19.44
C GLN A 254 -16.24 4.08 18.84
N GLY A 255 -16.33 3.21 17.82
CA GLY A 255 -17.58 2.90 17.14
C GLY A 255 -18.63 2.28 18.06
N GLN A 256 -18.24 1.32 18.90
CA GLN A 256 -19.15 0.68 19.86
C GLN A 256 -19.62 1.65 20.94
N SER A 257 -18.75 2.52 21.45
CA SER A 257 -19.12 3.53 22.44
C SER A 257 -20.15 4.52 21.89
N TRP A 258 -19.97 4.99 20.65
CA TRP A 258 -20.91 5.90 20.01
C TRP A 258 -22.25 5.24 19.68
N LEU A 259 -22.25 3.97 19.27
CA LEU A 259 -23.49 3.21 19.08
C LEU A 259 -24.30 3.06 20.38
N ARG A 260 -23.63 3.07 21.54
CA ARG A 260 -24.26 3.04 22.87
C ARG A 260 -24.63 4.45 23.39
N GLY A 261 -24.40 5.50 22.61
CA GLY A 261 -24.71 6.88 23.01
C GLY A 261 -23.76 7.45 24.06
N ILE A 262 -22.55 6.89 24.23
CA ILE A 262 -21.56 7.42 25.17
C ILE A 262 -21.00 8.75 24.62
N PRO A 263 -21.06 9.86 25.39
CA PRO A 263 -20.55 11.15 24.94
C PRO A 263 -19.05 11.13 24.63
N GLU A 264 -18.62 11.91 23.63
CA GLU A 264 -17.22 11.93 23.14
C GLU A 264 -16.20 12.25 24.23
N ILE A 265 -16.56 13.12 25.18
CA ILE A 265 -15.72 13.48 26.33
C ILE A 265 -15.30 12.26 27.18
N ASN A 266 -16.12 11.20 27.17
CA ASN A 266 -15.84 9.94 27.86
C ASN A 266 -15.15 8.91 26.97
N VAL A 267 -15.27 9.03 25.64
CA VAL A 267 -14.64 8.10 24.69
C VAL A 267 -13.18 8.44 24.46
N VAL A 268 -12.85 9.72 24.26
CA VAL A 268 -11.47 10.16 23.96
C VAL A 268 -10.45 9.69 25.00
N PRO A 269 -10.70 9.74 26.33
CA PRO A 269 -9.77 9.23 27.33
C PRO A 269 -9.46 7.74 27.18
N LEU A 270 -10.43 6.92 26.73
CA LEU A 270 -10.24 5.48 26.50
C LEU A 270 -9.29 5.21 25.34
N LEU A 271 -9.11 6.16 24.43
CA LEU A 271 -8.27 6.01 23.24
C LEU A 271 -6.77 6.26 23.50
N ARG A 272 -6.43 6.92 24.63
CA ARG A 272 -5.05 7.29 24.99
C ARG A 272 -4.03 6.15 24.89
N PRO A 273 -4.23 4.95 25.48
CA PRO A 273 -3.25 3.87 25.37
C PRO A 273 -3.03 3.42 23.92
N TYR A 274 -4.07 3.43 23.08
CA TYR A 274 -3.93 3.07 21.66
C TYR A 274 -3.14 4.13 20.87
N PHE A 275 -3.28 5.41 21.22
CA PHE A 275 -2.48 6.48 20.60
C PHE A 275 -1.02 6.45 21.03
N MET A 276 -0.74 6.07 22.28
CA MET A 276 0.65 5.81 22.72
C MET A 276 1.25 4.63 21.95
N ALA A 277 0.51 3.52 21.83
CA ALA A 277 0.93 2.38 21.03
C ALA A 277 1.17 2.77 19.56
N ARG A 278 0.23 3.49 18.94
CA ARG A 278 0.36 4.04 17.58
C ARG A 278 1.66 4.84 17.43
N ALA A 279 1.99 5.69 18.39
CA ALA A 279 3.20 6.52 18.34
C ALA A 279 4.48 5.68 18.45
N VAL A 280 4.55 4.75 19.41
CA VAL A 280 5.72 3.86 19.61
C VAL A 280 5.96 3.01 18.37
N PHE A 281 4.92 2.34 17.88
CA PHE A 281 5.02 1.49 16.70
C PHE A 281 5.24 2.31 15.41
N GLY A 282 4.66 3.50 15.31
CA GLY A 282 4.95 4.44 14.22
C GLY A 282 6.41 4.89 14.20
N ALA A 283 7.02 5.10 15.36
CA ALA A 283 8.45 5.43 15.45
C ALA A 283 9.34 4.28 14.93
N MET A 284 8.94 3.02 15.14
CA MET A 284 9.66 1.86 14.56
C MET A 284 9.60 1.84 13.03
N ILE A 285 8.46 2.21 12.44
CA ILE A 285 8.30 2.32 10.98
C ILE A 285 9.23 3.40 10.43
N VAL A 286 9.26 4.57 11.08
CA VAL A 286 10.18 5.67 10.69
C VAL A 286 11.64 5.23 10.84
N LEU A 287 11.99 4.56 11.93
CA LEU A 287 13.34 4.05 12.16
C LEU A 287 13.76 3.06 11.07
N SER A 288 12.85 2.19 10.61
CA SER A 288 13.11 1.30 9.46
C SER A 288 13.51 2.09 8.20
N GLY A 289 12.78 3.15 7.87
CA GLY A 289 13.14 4.04 6.74
C GLY A 289 14.49 4.72 6.91
N ILE A 290 14.84 5.15 8.13
CA ILE A 290 16.16 5.72 8.43
C ILE A 290 17.28 4.67 8.24
N VAL A 291 17.06 3.44 8.71
CA VAL A 291 18.01 2.33 8.51
C VAL A 291 18.19 2.03 7.02
N GLN A 292 17.10 2.01 6.25
CA GLN A 292 17.17 1.83 4.79
C GLN A 292 17.98 2.93 4.11
N ALA A 293 17.65 4.20 4.41
CA ALA A 293 18.33 5.36 3.84
C ALA A 293 19.83 5.33 4.15
N TYR A 294 20.20 4.98 5.39
CA TYR A 294 21.59 4.83 5.79
C TYR A 294 22.28 3.68 5.04
N ASN A 295 21.65 2.51 4.92
CA ASN A 295 22.22 1.36 4.23
C ASN A 295 22.48 1.67 2.74
N ILE A 296 21.54 2.36 2.08
CA ILE A 296 21.65 2.83 0.70
C ILE A 296 22.77 3.88 0.57
N TYR A 297 22.80 4.86 1.46
CA TYR A 297 23.84 5.90 1.46
C TYR A 297 25.24 5.28 1.58
N ARG A 298 25.42 4.32 2.48
CA ARG A 298 26.70 3.61 2.63
C ARG A 298 27.01 2.73 1.42
N THR A 299 26.00 2.11 0.80
CA THR A 299 26.17 1.35 -0.45
C THR A 299 26.70 2.23 -1.58
N ALA A 300 26.20 3.47 -1.68
CA ALA A 300 26.66 4.42 -2.69
C ALA A 300 28.09 4.93 -2.42
N THR A 301 28.40 5.27 -1.16
CA THR A 301 29.61 6.00 -0.77
C THR A 301 30.82 5.12 -0.46
N VAL A 302 30.63 3.87 -0.07
CA VAL A 302 31.72 2.96 0.31
C VAL A 302 32.06 2.01 -0.84
N ASP A 303 33.29 1.49 -0.86
CA ASP A 303 33.65 0.33 -1.68
C ASP A 303 33.13 -0.96 -1.02
N THR A 304 31.87 -1.30 -1.30
CA THR A 304 31.24 -2.51 -0.77
C THR A 304 31.80 -3.79 -1.37
N HIS A 305 32.47 -3.74 -2.53
CA HIS A 305 33.17 -4.91 -3.09
C HIS A 305 34.37 -5.28 -2.22
N ALA A 306 35.12 -4.29 -1.72
CA ALA A 306 36.21 -4.53 -0.79
C ALA A 306 35.71 -5.17 0.52
N LEU A 307 34.58 -4.73 1.05
CA LEU A 307 33.98 -5.29 2.26
C LEU A 307 33.60 -6.77 2.08
N VAL A 308 32.89 -7.09 1.00
CA VAL A 308 32.50 -8.48 0.71
C VAL A 308 33.71 -9.38 0.49
N ARG A 309 34.76 -8.87 -0.20
CA ARG A 309 36.02 -9.62 -0.35
C ARG A 309 36.70 -9.90 0.99
N ALA A 310 36.70 -8.93 1.91
CA ALA A 310 37.27 -9.09 3.24
C ALA A 310 36.50 -10.15 4.05
N GLU A 311 35.17 -10.07 4.09
CA GLU A 311 34.31 -11.05 4.77
C GLU A 311 34.51 -12.48 4.23
N LEU A 312 34.59 -12.64 2.91
CA LEU A 312 34.85 -13.95 2.28
C LEU A 312 36.23 -14.49 2.65
N THR A 313 37.25 -13.62 2.69
CA THR A 313 38.62 -14.03 3.04
C THR A 313 38.70 -14.50 4.49
N GLU A 314 38.05 -13.77 5.40
CA GLU A 314 37.96 -14.12 6.82
C GLU A 314 37.25 -15.47 7.02
N ALA A 315 36.09 -15.66 6.37
CA ALA A 315 35.33 -16.92 6.44
C ALA A 315 36.16 -18.13 5.97
N LEU A 316 36.87 -18.00 4.85
CA LEU A 316 37.73 -19.07 4.31
C LEU A 316 38.93 -19.37 5.24
N SER A 317 39.51 -18.34 5.88
CA SER A 317 40.60 -18.53 6.83
C SER A 317 40.15 -19.24 8.12
N GLY A 318 38.96 -18.92 8.62
CA GLY A 318 38.40 -19.58 9.81
C GLY A 318 38.03 -21.04 9.56
N GLU A 319 37.51 -21.38 8.39
CA GLU A 319 37.25 -22.78 8.01
C GLU A 319 38.55 -23.60 7.91
N ALA A 320 39.63 -23.00 7.39
CA ALA A 320 40.94 -23.64 7.33
C ALA A 320 41.55 -23.90 8.72
N GLU A 321 41.32 -23.00 9.68
CA GLU A 321 41.79 -23.14 11.07
C GLU A 321 40.97 -24.16 11.86
N VAL A 322 39.67 -24.32 11.57
CA VAL A 322 38.81 -25.36 12.16
C VAL A 322 39.08 -26.74 11.54
N ALA A 323 39.55 -26.79 10.28
CA ALA A 323 39.89 -28.03 9.59
C ALA A 323 41.30 -28.57 9.92
N ALA A 324 42.15 -27.77 10.56
CA ALA A 324 43.50 -28.11 10.98
C ALA A 324 43.55 -28.64 12.42
#